data_AF-A0A177AY80-F1
#
_entry.id   AF-A0A177AY80-F1
#
_cell.length_a   1.000
_cell.length_b   1.000
_cell.length_c   1.000
_cell.angle_alpha   90.00
_cell.angle_beta   90.00
_cell.angle_gamma   90.00
#
_symmetry.space_group_name_H-M   'P 1'
#
loop_
_entity.id
_entity.type
_entity.pdbx_description
1 polymer ?
#
loop_
_entity_poly.entity_id
_entity_poly.type
_entity_poly.pdbx_seq_one_letter_code
_entity_poly.pdbx_strand_id
1 'polypeptide(L)'
;MAPKTSSKRANPMQKIGIDKLCLNVCVGESGDRLTRAAKVLQQLTGQQPLFSKSRLTINTFGIRRNEKIAVHTTVRGDMAKELLEKGLKVKEYELRLKNFSPEGNFGFGISEHIDLGCKYDPTTGIYGMDFYIVLSKPGTRVSKRKINRARRGTRNKITKDEAMDWFQKTISGFTISDEVFELIDSIYKKKQRFVIMKFDKLFKNLEIVKKGGRESTYDEVYEYLMTECTKSFCYVYFDFHYQTNSGQSRDRVVLLKMGVPEQAPIKEKMIYASSYKALQDATKSQINIDCTDQASFELDSIVQILLSKHESTN
;
A
#
# COMPACT_ATOMS: atom_id res chain seq x y z
N MET A 1 27.07 -10.50 -4.90
CA MET A 1 26.64 -9.73 -6.09
C MET A 1 25.56 -8.74 -5.65
N ALA A 2 25.91 -7.48 -5.42
CA ALA A 2 24.95 -6.44 -5.08
C ALA A 2 23.95 -6.21 -6.24
N PRO A 3 22.65 -5.99 -5.97
CA PRO A 3 21.70 -5.68 -7.03
C PRO A 3 22.10 -4.33 -7.65
N LYS A 4 22.47 -4.35 -8.93
CA LYS A 4 22.80 -3.17 -9.73
C LYS A 4 21.60 -2.23 -9.74
N THR A 5 21.67 -1.16 -8.95
CA THR A 5 20.83 0.02 -9.03
C THR A 5 21.12 0.72 -10.36
N SER A 6 20.33 0.42 -11.38
CA SER A 6 20.35 1.14 -12.65
C SER A 6 18.99 1.76 -12.89
N SER A 7 18.99 3.08 -12.97
CA SER A 7 17.91 3.98 -13.38
C SER A 7 17.45 3.71 -14.82
N LYS A 8 16.97 2.50 -15.10
CA LYS A 8 16.24 2.18 -16.32
C LYS A 8 14.78 2.50 -16.05
N ARG A 9 14.18 3.38 -16.88
CA ARG A 9 12.73 3.58 -16.97
C ARG A 9 12.02 2.25 -16.70
N ALA A 10 11.17 2.21 -15.67
CA ALA A 10 10.48 0.99 -15.28
C ALA A 10 9.78 0.40 -16.51
N ASN A 11 10.10 -0.84 -16.85
CA ASN A 11 9.53 -1.49 -18.04
C ASN A 11 8.00 -1.58 -17.84
N PRO A 12 7.18 -0.96 -18.72
CA PRO A 12 5.72 -1.00 -18.58
C PRO A 12 5.18 -2.43 -18.52
N MET A 13 5.84 -3.37 -19.19
CA MET A 13 5.45 -4.79 -19.24
C MET A 13 5.76 -5.57 -17.95
N GLN A 14 6.45 -4.95 -16.99
CA GLN A 14 6.70 -5.53 -15.66
C GLN A 14 5.74 -4.99 -14.59
N LYS A 15 4.88 -4.03 -14.94
CA LYS A 15 3.86 -3.51 -14.02
C LYS A 15 2.91 -4.62 -13.62
N ILE A 16 2.72 -4.80 -12.31
CA ILE A 16 1.78 -5.76 -11.75
C ILE A 16 0.37 -5.20 -11.87
N GLY A 17 -0.57 -6.04 -12.32
CA GLY A 17 -1.99 -5.74 -12.37
C GLY A 17 -2.82 -6.90 -11.84
N ILE A 18 -4.12 -6.63 -11.64
CA ILE A 18 -5.09 -7.65 -11.24
C ILE A 18 -5.51 -8.45 -12.48
N ASP A 19 -5.28 -9.77 -12.50
CA ASP A 19 -5.76 -10.67 -13.57
C ASP A 19 -7.25 -10.95 -13.39
N LYS A 20 -7.63 -11.29 -12.16
CA LYS A 20 -9.00 -11.62 -11.77
C LYS A 20 -9.19 -11.54 -10.26
N LEU A 21 -10.43 -11.25 -9.87
CA LEU A 21 -10.95 -11.45 -8.52
C LEU A 21 -11.90 -12.65 -8.56
N CYS A 22 -11.64 -13.66 -7.73
CA CYS A 22 -12.55 -14.77 -7.53
C CYS A 22 -13.29 -14.57 -6.21
N LEU A 23 -14.61 -14.56 -6.27
CA LEU A 23 -15.48 -14.58 -5.09
C LEU A 23 -15.98 -16.00 -4.89
N ASN A 24 -15.89 -16.49 -3.67
CA ASN A 24 -16.33 -17.83 -3.32
C ASN A 24 -17.22 -17.80 -2.08
N VAL A 25 -18.37 -18.46 -2.16
CA VAL A 25 -19.26 -18.70 -1.03
C VAL A 25 -19.45 -20.20 -0.90
N CYS A 26 -18.92 -20.78 0.17
CA CYS A 26 -19.09 -22.18 0.50
C CYS A 26 -20.14 -22.31 1.60
N VAL A 27 -21.29 -22.91 1.27
CA VAL A 27 -22.40 -23.09 2.22
C VAL A 27 -22.31 -24.48 2.87
N GLY A 28 -21.78 -25.47 2.15
CA GLY A 28 -21.60 -26.84 2.66
C GLY A 28 -22.83 -27.74 2.51
N GLU A 29 -23.94 -27.22 2.02
CA GLU A 29 -25.19 -27.95 1.78
C GLU A 29 -25.79 -27.60 0.41
N SER A 30 -26.60 -28.51 -0.11
CA SER A 30 -27.43 -28.25 -1.28
C SER A 30 -28.78 -27.65 -0.89
N GLY A 31 -29.56 -27.19 -1.89
CA GLY A 31 -30.91 -26.66 -1.69
C GLY A 31 -30.99 -25.14 -1.70
N ASP A 32 -31.99 -24.60 -0.99
CA ASP A 32 -32.41 -23.20 -1.10
C ASP A 32 -31.38 -22.20 -0.59
N ARG A 33 -30.60 -22.58 0.42
CA ARG A 33 -29.56 -21.69 0.94
C ARG A 33 -28.48 -21.41 -0.10
N LEU A 34 -28.14 -22.41 -0.92
CA LEU A 34 -27.19 -22.27 -2.02
C LEU A 34 -27.74 -21.39 -3.15
N THR A 35 -29.04 -21.50 -3.46
CA THR A 35 -29.67 -20.67 -4.49
C THR A 35 -29.81 -19.21 -4.05
N ARG A 36 -30.04 -18.95 -2.75
CA ARG A 36 -30.01 -17.62 -2.15
C ARG A 36 -28.61 -17.01 -2.18
N ALA A 37 -27.58 -17.76 -1.80
CA ALA A 37 -26.18 -17.31 -1.91
C ALA A 37 -25.81 -16.95 -3.36
N ALA A 38 -26.31 -17.71 -4.35
CA ALA A 38 -26.14 -17.37 -5.76
C ALA A 38 -26.79 -16.02 -6.13
N LYS A 39 -27.99 -15.73 -5.61
CA LYS A 39 -28.63 -14.41 -5.82
C LYS A 39 -27.81 -13.27 -5.23
N VAL A 40 -27.22 -13.43 -4.03
CA VAL A 40 -26.32 -12.42 -3.44
C VAL A 40 -25.13 -12.14 -4.34
N LEU A 41 -24.44 -13.20 -4.78
CA LEU A 41 -23.29 -13.04 -5.67
C LEU A 41 -23.68 -12.41 -7.01
N GLN A 42 -24.86 -12.72 -7.53
CA GLN A 42 -25.38 -12.10 -8.74
C GLN A 42 -25.71 -10.62 -8.54
N GLN A 43 -26.29 -10.23 -7.41
CA GLN A 43 -26.55 -8.82 -7.09
C GLN A 43 -25.24 -8.03 -6.94
N LEU A 44 -24.23 -8.63 -6.33
CA LEU A 44 -22.94 -7.99 -6.10
C LEU A 44 -22.08 -7.89 -7.36
N THR A 45 -22.13 -8.89 -8.24
CA THR A 45 -21.28 -8.97 -9.45
C THR A 45 -21.99 -8.69 -10.76
N GLY A 46 -23.32 -8.59 -10.79
CA GLY A 46 -24.11 -8.50 -12.02
C GLY A 46 -23.99 -9.70 -12.97
N GLN A 47 -23.25 -10.75 -12.60
CA GLN A 47 -22.97 -11.92 -13.43
C GLN A 47 -23.68 -13.15 -12.89
N GLN A 48 -24.02 -14.09 -13.78
CA GLN A 48 -24.54 -15.38 -13.35
C GLN A 48 -23.41 -16.20 -12.70
N PRO A 49 -23.55 -16.59 -11.43
CA PRO A 49 -22.51 -17.32 -10.71
C PRO A 49 -22.56 -18.81 -11.04
N LEU A 50 -21.43 -19.51 -10.86
CA LEU A 50 -21.31 -20.93 -11.18
C LEU A 50 -21.35 -21.81 -9.92
N PHE A 51 -22.16 -22.87 -9.98
CA PHE A 51 -22.29 -23.84 -8.89
C PHE A 51 -21.15 -24.88 -8.94
N SER A 52 -20.41 -24.98 -7.85
CA SER A 52 -19.36 -25.97 -7.64
C SER A 52 -19.94 -27.26 -7.05
N LYS A 53 -19.53 -28.39 -7.62
CA LYS A 53 -19.91 -29.74 -7.15
C LYS A 53 -18.84 -30.32 -6.24
N SER A 54 -19.27 -31.14 -5.28
CA SER A 54 -18.39 -31.92 -4.42
C SER A 54 -17.65 -33.00 -5.23
N ARG A 55 -16.38 -33.25 -4.88
CA ARG A 55 -15.57 -34.29 -5.52
C ARG A 55 -15.74 -35.67 -4.87
N LEU A 56 -15.93 -35.69 -3.55
CA LEU A 56 -15.98 -36.88 -2.70
C LEU A 56 -17.22 -36.82 -1.80
N THR A 57 -17.65 -37.99 -1.33
CA THR A 57 -18.64 -38.10 -0.25
C THR A 57 -17.91 -38.03 1.08
N ILE A 58 -18.32 -37.13 1.96
CA ILE A 58 -17.74 -36.97 3.30
C ILE A 58 -18.90 -36.87 4.31
N ASN A 59 -19.11 -37.94 5.07
CA ASN A 59 -20.25 -38.05 5.98
C ASN A 59 -20.18 -37.07 7.15
N THR A 60 -18.99 -36.72 7.63
CA THR A 60 -18.81 -35.76 8.73
C THR A 60 -19.31 -34.35 8.38
N PHE A 61 -19.26 -33.98 7.09
CA PHE A 61 -19.79 -32.71 6.59
C PHE A 61 -21.19 -32.85 5.99
N GLY A 62 -21.77 -34.05 5.96
CA GLY A 62 -23.09 -34.29 5.35
C GLY A 62 -23.11 -34.18 3.82
N ILE A 63 -21.94 -34.21 3.15
CA ILE A 63 -21.84 -33.94 1.71
C ILE A 63 -21.78 -35.26 0.93
N ARG A 64 -22.63 -35.40 -0.11
CA ARG A 64 -22.58 -36.51 -1.07
C ARG A 64 -21.80 -36.11 -2.31
N ARG A 65 -21.21 -37.09 -3.03
CA ARG A 65 -20.47 -36.86 -4.28
C ARG A 65 -21.35 -36.22 -5.36
N ASN A 66 -20.78 -35.29 -6.14
CA ASN A 66 -21.44 -34.52 -7.21
C ASN A 66 -22.57 -33.59 -6.76
N GLU A 67 -22.80 -33.46 -5.47
CA GLU A 67 -23.74 -32.52 -4.88
C GLU A 67 -23.22 -31.08 -5.04
N LYS A 68 -24.12 -30.12 -5.29
CA LYS A 68 -23.74 -28.70 -5.38
C LYS A 68 -23.58 -28.15 -3.96
N ILE A 69 -22.40 -27.62 -3.64
CA ILE A 69 -22.03 -27.23 -2.27
C ILE A 69 -21.58 -25.77 -2.12
N ALA A 70 -21.13 -25.17 -3.21
CA ALA A 70 -20.56 -23.82 -3.21
C ALA A 70 -20.93 -23.09 -4.49
N VAL A 71 -20.86 -21.77 -4.42
CA VAL A 71 -21.09 -20.87 -5.55
C VAL A 71 -19.90 -19.93 -5.66
N HIS A 72 -19.42 -19.73 -6.88
CA HIS A 72 -18.31 -18.81 -7.12
C HIS A 72 -18.52 -18.00 -8.38
N THR A 73 -17.91 -16.81 -8.40
CA THR A 73 -17.93 -15.89 -9.53
C THR A 73 -16.52 -15.39 -9.78
N THR A 74 -16.11 -15.26 -11.04
CA THR A 74 -14.83 -14.66 -11.40
C THR A 74 -15.06 -13.32 -12.09
N VAL A 75 -14.64 -12.25 -11.43
CA VAL A 75 -14.74 -10.87 -11.94
C VAL A 75 -13.38 -10.43 -12.48
N ARG A 76 -13.36 -9.64 -13.55
CA ARG A 76 -12.17 -9.06 -14.17
C ARG A 76 -12.41 -7.60 -14.53
N GLY A 77 -11.34 -6.86 -14.81
CA GLY A 77 -11.43 -5.47 -15.26
C GLY A 77 -11.76 -4.51 -14.11
N ASP A 78 -12.49 -3.44 -14.42
CA ASP A 78 -12.75 -2.35 -13.46
C ASP A 78 -13.69 -2.77 -12.34
N MET A 79 -14.67 -3.63 -12.63
CA MET A 79 -15.53 -4.21 -11.61
C MET A 79 -14.73 -4.98 -10.53
N ALA A 80 -13.63 -5.63 -10.91
CA ALA A 80 -12.78 -6.32 -9.94
C ALA A 80 -12.05 -5.35 -9.02
N LYS A 81 -11.70 -4.15 -9.51
CA LYS A 81 -11.06 -3.10 -8.70
C LYS A 81 -12.06 -2.50 -7.71
N GLU A 82 -13.27 -2.20 -8.16
CA GLU A 82 -14.33 -1.65 -7.30
C GLU A 82 -14.71 -2.63 -6.18
N LEU A 83 -14.88 -3.91 -6.50
CA LEU A 83 -15.20 -4.93 -5.50
C LEU A 83 -14.03 -5.17 -4.54
N LEU A 84 -12.79 -5.09 -5.02
CA LEU A 84 -11.62 -5.17 -4.16
C LEU A 84 -11.56 -3.98 -3.19
N GLU A 85 -11.81 -2.77 -3.66
CA GLU A 85 -11.82 -1.57 -2.81
C GLU A 85 -12.92 -1.66 -1.73
N LYS A 86 -14.13 -2.09 -2.12
CA LYS A 86 -15.22 -2.35 -1.17
C LYS A 86 -14.85 -3.41 -0.14
N GLY A 87 -14.27 -4.54 -0.57
CA GLY A 87 -13.88 -5.62 0.33
C GLY A 87 -12.75 -5.24 1.28
N LEU A 88 -11.77 -4.48 0.80
CA LEU A 88 -10.67 -4.00 1.64
C LEU A 88 -11.12 -2.96 2.66
N LYS A 89 -12.15 -2.14 2.33
CA LYS A 89 -12.74 -1.21 3.29
C LYS A 89 -13.30 -1.92 4.52
N VAL A 90 -13.92 -3.09 4.34
CA VAL A 90 -14.45 -3.93 5.45
C VAL A 90 -13.33 -4.46 6.34
N LYS A 91 -12.13 -4.66 5.79
CA LYS A 91 -10.94 -5.09 6.52
C LYS A 91 -10.03 -3.93 6.94
N GLU A 92 -10.53 -2.70 6.88
CA GLU A 92 -9.78 -1.49 7.24
C GLU A 92 -8.44 -1.36 6.49
N TYR A 93 -8.37 -1.93 5.29
CA TYR A 93 -7.17 -2.01 4.46
C TYR A 93 -5.99 -2.77 5.07
N GLU A 94 -6.22 -3.55 6.14
CA GLU A 94 -5.20 -4.35 6.79
C GLU A 94 -5.27 -5.82 6.32
N LEU A 95 -4.12 -6.38 5.95
CA LEU A 95 -3.96 -7.81 5.67
C LEU A 95 -2.74 -8.36 6.38
N ARG A 96 -2.84 -9.60 6.87
CA ARG A 96 -1.72 -10.28 7.52
C ARG A 96 -0.76 -10.82 6.47
N LEU A 97 0.52 -10.95 6.85
CA LEU A 97 1.55 -11.54 5.99
C LEU A 97 1.23 -12.97 5.52
N LYS A 98 0.41 -13.71 6.27
CA LYS A 98 -0.04 -15.07 5.93
C LYS A 98 -1.06 -15.10 4.80
N ASN A 99 -1.75 -13.99 4.53
CA ASN A 99 -2.74 -13.90 3.45
C ASN A 99 -2.10 -13.90 2.06
N PHE A 100 -0.81 -13.60 1.96
CA PHE A 100 -0.06 -13.57 0.71
C PHE A 100 0.57 -14.94 0.42
N SER A 101 0.21 -15.49 -0.75
CA SER A 101 0.77 -16.70 -1.32
C SER A 101 2.22 -16.49 -1.78
N PRO A 102 3.05 -17.55 -1.82
CA PRO A 102 4.39 -17.50 -2.43
C PRO A 102 4.39 -17.01 -3.89
N GLU A 103 3.29 -17.19 -4.62
CA GLU A 103 3.14 -16.72 -6.02
C GLU A 103 2.71 -15.25 -6.13
N GLY A 104 2.56 -14.53 -5.00
CA GLY A 104 2.14 -13.14 -4.96
C GLY A 104 0.62 -12.92 -5.08
N ASN A 105 -0.18 -13.97 -5.04
CA ASN A 105 -1.65 -13.86 -4.93
C ASN A 105 -2.04 -13.64 -3.47
N PHE A 106 -3.18 -13.02 -3.19
CA PHE A 106 -3.65 -12.84 -1.84
C PHE A 106 -5.17 -13.01 -1.74
N GLY A 107 -5.65 -13.30 -0.54
CA GLY A 107 -7.07 -13.43 -0.29
C GLY A 107 -7.44 -13.17 1.16
N PHE A 108 -8.70 -12.85 1.38
CA PHE A 108 -9.28 -12.57 2.68
C PHE A 108 -10.76 -12.96 2.71
N GLY A 109 -11.23 -13.36 3.89
CA GLY A 109 -12.64 -13.70 4.11
C GLY A 109 -13.37 -12.55 4.78
N ILE A 110 -14.60 -12.31 4.35
CA ILE A 110 -15.55 -11.38 4.98
C ILE A 110 -16.68 -12.21 5.59
N SER A 111 -17.05 -11.91 6.83
CA SER A 111 -18.12 -12.61 7.55
C SER A 111 -19.50 -12.22 7.05
N GLU A 112 -19.70 -10.95 6.68
CA GLU A 112 -20.98 -10.39 6.27
C GLU A 112 -20.89 -9.65 4.94
N HIS A 113 -21.70 -10.05 3.97
CA HIS A 113 -21.78 -9.36 2.69
C HIS A 113 -22.48 -7.99 2.74
N ILE A 114 -23.16 -7.64 3.85
CA ILE A 114 -23.87 -6.37 4.00
C ILE A 114 -22.88 -5.21 4.01
N ASP A 115 -21.71 -5.40 4.63
CA ASP A 115 -20.62 -4.42 4.70
C ASP A 115 -20.09 -4.01 3.31
N LEU A 116 -20.38 -4.79 2.27
CA LEU A 116 -20.03 -4.49 0.88
C LEU A 116 -21.00 -3.51 0.21
N GLY A 117 -22.05 -3.07 0.92
CA GLY A 117 -23.05 -2.10 0.45
C GLY A 117 -24.29 -2.72 -0.20
N CYS A 118 -24.56 -4.02 0.02
CA CYS A 118 -25.79 -4.64 -0.43
C CYS A 118 -26.93 -4.32 0.55
N LYS A 119 -28.14 -4.02 0.03
CA LYS A 119 -29.33 -3.85 0.88
C LYS A 119 -29.65 -5.18 1.56
N TYR A 120 -29.99 -5.11 2.85
CA TYR A 120 -30.42 -6.28 3.59
C TYR A 120 -31.75 -6.80 3.06
N ASP A 121 -31.79 -8.09 2.74
CA ASP A 121 -33.01 -8.82 2.40
C ASP A 121 -33.17 -10.00 3.37
N PRO A 122 -34.23 -10.01 4.21
CA PRO A 122 -34.44 -11.06 5.20
C PRO A 122 -34.64 -12.44 4.55
N THR A 123 -35.11 -12.50 3.30
CA THR A 123 -35.34 -13.77 2.60
C THR A 123 -34.03 -14.45 2.21
N THR A 124 -33.01 -13.66 1.91
CA THR A 124 -31.73 -14.16 1.39
C THR A 124 -30.82 -14.59 2.53
N GLY A 125 -30.80 -13.84 3.63
CA GLY A 125 -29.99 -14.12 4.82
C GLY A 125 -28.55 -13.62 4.69
N ILE A 126 -27.79 -13.68 5.79
CA ILE A 126 -26.41 -13.18 5.87
C ILE A 126 -25.42 -14.28 5.48
N TYR A 127 -24.63 -14.04 4.44
CA TYR A 127 -23.53 -14.90 4.04
C TYR A 127 -22.19 -14.22 4.21
N GLY A 128 -21.21 -15.03 4.63
CA GLY A 128 -19.79 -14.73 4.48
C GLY A 128 -19.29 -15.17 3.10
N MET A 129 -18.19 -14.54 2.67
CA MET A 129 -17.58 -14.83 1.38
C MET A 129 -16.06 -14.67 1.42
N ASP A 130 -15.39 -15.42 0.57
CA ASP A 130 -13.95 -15.34 0.38
C ASP A 130 -13.62 -14.56 -0.88
N PHE A 131 -12.74 -13.58 -0.73
CA PHE A 131 -12.11 -12.84 -1.80
C PHE A 131 -10.75 -13.45 -2.09
N TYR A 132 -10.50 -13.84 -3.34
CA TYR A 132 -9.20 -14.29 -3.79
C TYR A 132 -8.75 -13.51 -5.02
N ILE A 133 -7.68 -12.73 -4.87
CA ILE A 133 -7.12 -11.85 -5.88
C ILE A 133 -5.94 -12.56 -6.54
N VAL A 134 -5.98 -12.65 -7.87
CA VAL A 134 -4.85 -13.14 -8.65
C VAL A 134 -4.15 -11.96 -9.29
N LEU A 135 -2.88 -11.78 -8.93
CA LEU A 135 -2.02 -10.78 -9.53
C LEU A 135 -1.28 -11.37 -10.74
N SER A 136 -1.06 -10.56 -11.76
CA SER A 136 -0.26 -10.97 -12.91
C SER A 136 0.48 -9.80 -13.54
N LYS A 137 1.64 -10.11 -14.13
CA LYS A 137 2.35 -9.23 -15.06
C LYS A 137 1.87 -9.53 -16.49
N PRO A 138 1.94 -8.57 -17.43
CA PRO A 138 1.79 -8.87 -18.85
C PRO A 138 2.67 -10.04 -19.31
N GLY A 139 2.19 -10.83 -20.27
CA GLY A 139 2.91 -12.00 -20.80
C GLY A 139 2.59 -13.34 -20.12
N THR A 140 1.72 -13.39 -19.11
CA THR A 140 1.24 -14.66 -18.53
C THR A 140 0.42 -15.52 -19.51
N ARG A 141 -0.06 -14.95 -20.60
CA ARG A 141 -0.81 -15.65 -21.65
C ARG A 141 0.00 -16.79 -22.29
N VAL A 142 1.33 -16.72 -22.32
CA VAL A 142 2.20 -17.73 -22.95
C VAL A 142 2.01 -19.13 -22.36
N SER A 143 1.71 -19.24 -21.06
CA SER A 143 1.42 -20.53 -20.42
C SER A 143 -0.03 -20.99 -20.57
N LYS A 144 -0.94 -20.09 -20.97
CA LYS A 144 -2.39 -20.33 -21.07
C LYS A 144 -2.84 -20.60 -22.52
N ARG A 145 -2.12 -20.09 -23.53
CA ARG A 145 -2.49 -20.21 -24.96
C ARG A 145 -2.30 -21.64 -25.49
N LYS A 146 -3.08 -22.01 -26.52
CA LYS A 146 -3.00 -23.31 -27.20
C LYS A 146 -1.76 -23.42 -28.11
N ILE A 147 -1.57 -22.44 -28.99
CA ILE A 147 -0.46 -22.41 -29.95
C ILE A 147 0.81 -21.89 -29.27
N ASN A 148 1.95 -22.56 -29.48
CA ASN A 148 3.27 -22.17 -28.97
C ASN A 148 3.25 -21.92 -27.44
N ARG A 149 2.69 -22.87 -26.70
CA ARG A 149 2.64 -22.81 -25.23
C ARG A 149 4.03 -23.03 -24.64
N ALA A 150 4.44 -22.16 -23.73
CA ALA A 150 5.72 -22.27 -23.04
C ALA A 150 5.58 -21.92 -21.55
N ARG A 151 6.57 -22.34 -20.75
CA ARG A 151 6.60 -22.05 -19.31
C ARG A 151 6.95 -20.58 -19.06
N ARG A 152 6.34 -19.98 -18.04
CA ARG A 152 6.72 -18.63 -17.57
C ARG A 152 8.12 -18.68 -16.94
N GLY A 153 9.02 -17.80 -17.39
CA GLY A 153 10.33 -17.62 -16.76
C GLY A 153 10.22 -17.04 -15.35
N THR A 154 11.17 -17.37 -14.48
CA THR A 154 11.17 -16.98 -13.06
C THR A 154 11.12 -15.45 -12.87
N ARG A 155 11.81 -14.68 -13.73
CA ARG A 155 11.80 -13.20 -13.68
C ARG A 155 10.43 -12.58 -13.95
N ASN A 156 9.54 -13.27 -14.66
CA ASN A 156 8.18 -12.79 -14.93
C ASN A 156 7.15 -13.32 -13.92
N LYS A 157 7.58 -14.14 -12.95
CA LYS A 157 6.74 -14.47 -11.80
C LYS A 157 6.71 -13.27 -10.85
N ILE A 158 5.68 -13.24 -10.03
CA ILE A 158 5.53 -12.28 -8.95
C ILE A 158 5.99 -13.00 -7.69
N THR A 159 6.81 -12.32 -6.88
CA THR A 159 7.19 -12.81 -5.55
C THR A 159 6.23 -12.26 -4.50
N LYS A 160 6.25 -12.87 -3.32
CA LYS A 160 5.45 -12.42 -2.18
C LYS A 160 5.74 -10.94 -1.84
N ASP A 161 7.00 -10.55 -1.81
CA ASP A 161 7.43 -9.20 -1.44
C ASP A 161 6.99 -8.17 -2.49
N GLU A 162 7.11 -8.51 -3.78
CA GLU A 162 6.61 -7.66 -4.88
C GLU A 162 5.09 -7.44 -4.79
N ALA A 163 4.33 -8.47 -4.38
CA ALA A 163 2.89 -8.36 -4.19
C ALA A 163 2.52 -7.50 -2.98
N MET A 164 3.30 -7.56 -1.90
CA MET A 164 3.12 -6.71 -0.73
C MET A 164 3.40 -5.25 -1.03
N ASP A 165 4.50 -4.95 -1.72
CA ASP A 165 4.81 -3.59 -2.17
C ASP A 165 3.74 -3.07 -3.14
N TRP A 166 3.26 -3.92 -4.05
CA TRP A 166 2.15 -3.56 -4.93
C TRP A 166 0.86 -3.27 -4.16
N PHE A 167 0.53 -4.07 -3.15
CA PHE A 167 -0.66 -3.89 -2.32
C PHE A 167 -0.59 -2.56 -1.55
N GLN A 168 0.53 -2.30 -0.86
CA GLN A 168 0.77 -1.04 -0.16
C GLN A 168 0.64 0.16 -1.09
N LYS A 169 1.29 0.12 -2.26
CA LYS A 169 1.26 1.20 -3.26
C LYS A 169 -0.12 1.43 -3.87
N THR A 170 -0.86 0.36 -4.17
CA THR A 170 -2.17 0.46 -4.82
C THR A 170 -3.23 1.00 -3.85
N ILE A 171 -3.11 0.66 -2.57
CA ILE A 171 -4.11 1.01 -1.56
C ILE A 171 -3.82 2.34 -0.90
N SER A 172 -2.54 2.69 -0.70
CA SER A 172 -2.18 4.05 -0.31
C SER A 172 -2.63 5.03 -1.39
N GLY A 173 -2.71 4.60 -2.65
CA GLY A 173 -3.03 5.46 -3.79
C GLY A 173 -2.04 6.62 -3.92
N PHE A 174 -0.90 6.48 -3.23
CA PHE A 174 0.04 7.54 -3.00
C PHE A 174 1.03 7.60 -4.15
N THR A 175 1.03 8.72 -4.84
CA THR A 175 1.99 9.03 -5.89
C THR A 175 2.79 10.26 -5.52
N ILE A 176 4.10 10.15 -5.57
CA ILE A 176 5.00 11.30 -5.47
C ILE A 176 4.99 11.98 -6.84
N SER A 177 4.68 13.27 -6.89
CA SER A 177 4.77 14.07 -8.11
C SER A 177 6.24 14.30 -8.48
N ASP A 178 6.53 14.37 -9.78
CA ASP A 178 7.90 14.60 -10.29
C ASP A 178 8.49 15.93 -9.76
N GLU A 179 7.64 16.92 -9.49
CA GLU A 179 8.01 18.21 -8.87
C GLU A 179 8.68 18.05 -7.50
N VAL A 180 8.22 17.11 -6.68
CA VAL A 180 8.81 16.83 -5.37
C VAL A 180 10.24 16.28 -5.54
N PHE A 181 10.46 15.43 -6.54
CA PHE A 181 11.80 14.91 -6.82
C PHE A 181 12.77 16.00 -7.29
N GLU A 182 12.32 16.91 -8.17
CA GLU A 182 13.14 18.02 -8.65
C GLU A 182 13.53 18.98 -7.52
N LEU A 183 12.61 19.26 -6.59
CA LEU A 183 12.87 20.11 -5.44
C LEU A 183 13.82 19.46 -4.44
N ILE A 184 13.65 18.16 -4.15
CA ILE A 184 14.59 17.42 -3.31
C ILE A 184 15.99 17.43 -3.94
N ASP A 185 16.12 17.20 -5.25
CA ASP A 185 17.41 17.29 -5.96
C ASP A 185 17.98 18.72 -5.92
N SER A 186 17.13 19.75 -5.92
CA SER A 186 17.55 21.15 -5.76
C SER A 186 18.15 21.45 -4.37
N ILE A 187 17.67 20.77 -3.31
CA ILE A 187 18.24 20.86 -1.96
C ILE A 187 19.61 20.18 -1.92
N TYR A 188 19.77 19.01 -2.53
CA TYR A 188 21.08 18.35 -2.64
C TYR A 188 22.09 19.17 -3.45
N LYS A 189 21.62 19.93 -4.44
CA LYS A 189 22.42 20.92 -5.19
C LYS A 189 22.65 22.23 -4.42
N LYS A 190 22.24 22.28 -3.14
CA LYS A 190 22.31 23.42 -2.23
C LYS A 190 21.62 24.68 -2.77
N LYS A 191 20.61 24.61 -3.65
CA LYS A 191 19.92 25.82 -4.14
C LYS A 191 18.86 26.34 -3.16
N GLN A 192 18.27 25.42 -2.39
CA GLN A 192 17.25 25.69 -1.38
C GLN A 192 17.68 25.09 -0.05
N ARG A 193 17.28 25.72 1.07
CA ARG A 193 17.69 25.30 2.41
C ARG A 193 16.65 24.42 3.09
N PHE A 194 15.36 24.65 2.80
CA PHE A 194 14.30 23.80 3.31
C PHE A 194 13.12 23.66 2.34
N VAL A 195 12.44 22.52 2.44
CA VAL A 195 11.15 22.26 1.81
C VAL A 195 10.24 21.58 2.82
N ILE A 196 9.04 22.13 2.99
CA ILE A 196 7.97 21.55 3.82
C ILE A 196 6.92 20.97 2.90
N MET A 197 6.63 19.69 3.09
CA MET A 197 5.62 18.96 2.34
C MET A 197 4.51 18.50 3.28
N LYS A 198 3.27 18.66 2.81
CA LYS A 198 2.07 18.19 3.48
C LYS A 198 1.27 17.32 2.52
N PHE A 199 0.42 16.45 3.04
CA PHE A 199 -0.51 15.72 2.19
C PHE A 199 -1.64 16.64 1.72
N ASP A 200 -2.05 16.45 0.47
CA ASP A 200 -3.30 17.00 -0.05
C ASP A 200 -4.50 16.52 0.81
N LYS A 201 -5.63 17.23 0.76
CA LYS A 201 -6.89 16.93 1.46
C LYS A 201 -7.41 15.51 1.21
N LEU A 202 -7.05 14.90 0.08
CA LEU A 202 -7.42 13.54 -0.29
C LEU A 202 -6.35 12.48 0.07
N PHE A 203 -5.21 12.90 0.65
CA PHE A 203 -4.06 12.06 0.98
C PHE A 203 -3.48 11.26 -0.19
N LYS A 204 -3.67 11.73 -1.43
CA LYS A 204 -3.19 11.05 -2.65
C LYS A 204 -1.79 11.49 -3.07
N ASN A 205 -1.46 12.76 -2.85
CA ASN A 205 -0.19 13.36 -3.26
C ASN A 205 0.42 14.15 -2.10
N LEU A 206 1.74 14.36 -2.17
CA LEU A 206 2.43 15.37 -1.37
C LEU A 206 2.39 16.71 -2.10
N GLU A 207 1.90 17.73 -1.43
CA GLU A 207 1.95 19.12 -1.86
C GLU A 207 3.07 19.84 -1.13
N ILE A 208 3.78 20.70 -1.84
CA ILE A 208 4.79 21.57 -1.26
C ILE A 208 4.09 22.79 -0.70
N VAL A 209 4.16 22.98 0.62
CA VAL A 209 3.47 24.11 1.25
C VAL A 209 4.39 25.33 1.35
N LYS A 210 5.66 25.11 1.67
CA LYS A 210 6.64 26.19 1.80
C LYS A 210 8.03 25.73 1.36
N LYS A 211 8.74 26.62 0.66
CA LYS A 211 10.15 26.45 0.27
C LYS A 211 10.96 27.67 0.73
N GLY A 212 12.16 27.42 1.24
CA GLY A 212 13.08 28.46 1.71
C GLY A 212 14.34 28.57 0.86
N GLY A 213 14.77 29.80 0.60
CA GLY A 213 16.08 30.09 0.02
C GLY A 213 17.23 29.80 0.99
N ARG A 214 18.48 30.10 0.62
CA ARG A 214 19.64 29.87 1.51
C ARG A 214 19.66 30.71 2.78
N GLU A 215 18.92 31.82 2.81
CA GLU A 215 18.95 32.78 3.91
C GLU A 215 17.94 32.48 5.03
N SER A 216 17.02 31.53 4.81
CA SER A 216 15.97 31.24 5.79
C SER A 216 16.47 30.38 6.95
N THR A 217 16.12 30.76 8.17
CA THR A 217 16.54 30.11 9.42
C THR A 217 15.61 28.95 9.79
N TYR A 218 16.09 28.01 10.60
CA TYR A 218 15.28 26.89 11.11
C TYR A 218 14.07 27.36 11.93
N ASP A 219 14.15 28.52 12.57
CA ASP A 219 13.06 29.08 13.38
C ASP A 219 11.78 29.33 12.56
N GLU A 220 11.92 29.76 11.29
CA GLU A 220 10.76 29.92 10.37
C GLU A 220 10.07 28.59 10.06
N VAL A 221 10.82 27.49 10.08
CA VAL A 221 10.31 26.14 9.88
C VAL A 221 9.62 25.66 11.14
N TYR A 222 10.20 25.93 12.30
CA TYR A 222 9.65 25.57 13.60
C TYR A 222 8.33 26.29 13.89
N GLU A 223 8.24 27.61 13.66
CA GLU A 223 7.00 28.38 13.82
C GLU A 223 5.89 27.84 12.90
N TYR A 224 6.24 27.54 11.65
CA TYR A 224 5.28 27.00 10.69
C TYR A 224 4.77 25.61 11.09
N LEU A 225 5.66 24.74 11.58
CA LEU A 225 5.30 23.41 12.07
C LEU A 225 4.37 23.48 13.30
N MET A 226 4.65 24.38 14.25
CA MET A 226 3.85 24.54 15.46
C MET A 226 2.47 25.16 15.19
N THR A 227 2.34 26.00 14.16
CA THR A 227 1.09 26.72 13.86
C THR A 227 0.16 25.92 12.95
N GLU A 228 0.67 25.29 11.88
CA GLU A 228 -0.17 24.68 10.83
C GLU A 228 -0.17 23.14 10.80
N CYS A 229 0.83 22.47 11.39
CA CYS A 229 1.01 21.01 11.25
C CYS A 229 0.59 20.19 12.49
N THR A 230 0.08 20.78 13.57
CA THR A 230 -0.38 20.01 14.76
C THR A 230 -1.51 19.01 14.48
N LYS A 231 -2.18 19.10 13.32
CA LYS A 231 -3.30 18.25 12.92
C LYS A 231 -3.05 17.43 11.64
N SER A 232 -1.85 17.43 11.06
CA SER A 232 -1.61 16.78 9.76
C SER A 232 -0.20 16.22 9.63
N PHE A 233 -0.04 15.17 8.84
CA PHE A 233 1.27 14.60 8.58
C PHE A 233 2.09 15.53 7.68
N CYS A 234 3.29 15.89 8.14
CA CYS A 234 4.20 16.78 7.42
C CYS A 234 5.60 16.14 7.33
N TYR A 235 6.25 16.29 6.18
CA TYR A 235 7.66 15.95 5.97
C TYR A 235 8.46 17.21 5.73
N VAL A 236 9.63 17.31 6.34
CA VAL A 236 10.53 18.45 6.16
C VAL A 236 11.90 17.95 5.72
N TYR A 237 12.38 18.48 4.59
CA TYR A 237 13.79 18.41 4.24
C TYR A 237 14.44 19.71 4.65
N PHE A 238 15.53 19.62 5.41
CA PHE A 238 16.32 20.77 5.83
C PHE A 238 17.81 20.48 5.69
N ASP A 239 18.56 21.43 5.14
CA ASP A 239 20.03 21.37 5.08
C ASP A 239 20.63 21.96 6.36
N PHE A 240 21.05 21.07 7.27
CA PHE A 240 21.65 21.47 8.54
C PHE A 240 23.15 21.70 8.40
N HIS A 241 23.60 22.84 8.87
CA HIS A 241 25.01 23.13 9.10
C HIS A 241 25.32 22.88 10.58
N TYR A 242 26.21 21.96 10.87
CA TYR A 242 26.63 21.67 12.24
C TYR A 242 28.14 21.49 12.31
N GLN A 243 28.71 21.83 13.47
CA GLN A 243 30.12 21.63 13.76
C GLN A 243 30.29 20.34 14.56
N THR A 244 31.22 19.49 14.12
CA THR A 244 31.58 18.28 14.85
C THR A 244 32.41 18.65 16.08
N ASN A 245 32.45 17.80 17.11
CA ASN A 245 33.30 17.99 18.30
C ASN A 245 34.80 18.19 17.96
N SER A 246 35.23 17.78 16.76
CA SER A 246 36.58 17.99 16.21
C SER A 246 36.78 19.31 15.44
N GLY A 247 35.83 20.24 15.49
CA GLY A 247 35.90 21.55 14.82
C GLY A 247 35.67 21.55 13.30
N GLN A 248 35.37 20.39 12.70
CA GLN A 248 35.02 20.30 11.27
C GLN A 248 33.56 20.72 11.06
N SER A 249 33.35 21.76 10.24
CA SER A 249 32.02 22.17 9.76
C SER A 249 31.55 21.21 8.67
N ARG A 250 30.33 20.66 8.83
CA ARG A 250 29.70 19.78 7.84
C ARG A 250 28.26 20.19 7.57
N ASP A 251 27.86 19.96 6.32
CA ASP A 251 26.51 20.19 5.84
C ASP A 251 25.87 18.82 5.60
N ARG A 252 24.68 18.59 6.17
CA ARG A 252 23.87 17.42 5.85
C ARG A 252 22.41 17.78 5.69
N VAL A 253 21.87 17.31 4.58
CA VAL A 253 20.43 17.28 4.33
C VAL A 253 19.79 16.18 5.19
N VAL A 254 18.83 16.58 6.02
CA VAL A 254 18.10 15.70 6.93
C VAL A 254 16.63 15.68 6.55
N LEU A 255 16.04 14.48 6.57
CA LEU A 255 14.60 14.31 6.52
C LEU A 255 14.06 14.24 7.95
N LEU A 256 13.32 15.26 8.36
CA LEU A 256 12.55 15.27 9.59
C LEU A 256 11.15 14.77 9.27
N LYS A 257 10.71 13.76 10.02
CA LYS A 257 9.35 13.21 9.90
C LYS A 257 8.57 13.48 11.19
N MET A 258 7.38 14.05 11.05
CA MET A 258 6.48 14.24 12.19
C MET A 258 5.87 12.92 12.66
N GLY A 259 5.82 12.72 13.97
CA GLY A 259 5.11 11.61 14.61
C GLY A 259 3.65 11.56 14.18
N VAL A 260 3.16 10.35 13.95
CA VAL A 260 1.75 10.12 13.61
C VAL A 260 0.93 10.17 14.89
N PRO A 261 -0.08 11.06 15.02
CA PRO A 261 -0.96 11.04 16.18
C PRO A 261 -1.71 9.70 16.27
N GLU A 262 -1.80 9.13 17.47
CA GLU A 262 -2.40 7.81 17.68
C GLU A 262 -3.89 7.74 17.27
N GLN A 263 -4.59 8.87 17.28
CA GLN A 263 -6.02 8.95 16.93
C GLN A 263 -6.30 8.94 15.42
N ALA A 264 -5.27 9.01 14.56
CA ALA A 264 -5.47 9.04 13.11
C ALA A 264 -6.09 7.73 12.57
N PRO A 265 -6.97 7.80 11.56
CA PRO A 265 -7.55 6.61 10.94
C PRO A 265 -6.46 5.74 10.28
N ILE A 266 -6.67 4.42 10.30
CA ILE A 266 -5.67 3.42 9.87
C ILE A 266 -5.18 3.65 8.44
N LYS A 267 -6.08 4.05 7.54
CA LYS A 267 -5.74 4.38 6.15
C LYS A 267 -4.71 5.51 6.05
N GLU A 268 -4.83 6.54 6.88
CA GLU A 268 -3.89 7.67 6.90
C GLU A 268 -2.53 7.26 7.45
N LYS A 269 -2.49 6.45 8.52
CA LYS A 269 -1.25 5.88 9.06
C LYS A 269 -0.53 5.03 8.01
N MET A 270 -1.29 4.24 7.25
CA MET A 270 -0.76 3.42 6.16
C MET A 270 -0.25 4.27 4.99
N ILE A 271 -0.97 5.33 4.61
CA ILE A 271 -0.50 6.28 3.59
C ILE A 271 0.82 6.92 4.03
N TYR A 272 0.91 7.36 5.28
CA TYR A 272 2.13 7.93 5.86
C TYR A 272 3.31 6.93 5.87
N ALA A 273 3.08 5.67 6.23
CA ALA A 273 4.12 4.64 6.17
C ALA A 273 4.57 4.38 4.71
N SER A 274 3.61 4.31 3.77
CA SER A 274 3.87 4.10 2.35
C SER A 274 4.62 5.26 1.71
N SER A 275 4.27 6.50 2.03
CA SER A 275 4.92 7.71 1.51
C SER A 275 6.33 7.88 2.07
N TYR A 276 6.54 7.56 3.35
CA TYR A 276 7.87 7.59 3.95
C TYR A 276 8.81 6.60 3.25
N LYS A 277 8.36 5.36 3.03
CA LYS A 277 9.14 4.36 2.28
C LYS A 277 9.44 4.85 0.85
N ALA A 278 8.46 5.44 0.18
CA ALA A 278 8.64 5.98 -1.17
C ALA A 278 9.62 7.17 -1.19
N LEU A 279 9.59 8.07 -0.20
CA LEU A 279 10.56 9.16 -0.04
C LEU A 279 11.95 8.64 0.30
N GLN A 280 12.08 7.58 1.11
CA GLN A 280 13.36 6.96 1.45
C GLN A 280 13.98 6.24 0.25
N ASP A 281 13.18 5.55 -0.58
CA ASP A 281 13.69 4.91 -1.80
C ASP A 281 14.08 5.94 -2.87
N ALA A 282 13.32 7.05 -2.94
CA ALA A 282 13.58 8.19 -3.80
C ALA A 282 14.87 8.93 -3.42
N THR A 283 15.04 9.15 -2.13
CA THR A 283 16.07 10.01 -1.59
C THR A 283 17.16 9.16 -0.97
N LYS A 284 18.38 9.25 -1.48
CA LYS A 284 19.56 8.63 -0.85
C LYS A 284 19.94 9.30 0.48
N SER A 285 18.97 9.83 1.23
CA SER A 285 19.16 10.44 2.54
C SER A 285 19.65 9.38 3.51
N GLN A 286 20.87 9.56 3.99
CA GLN A 286 21.50 8.64 4.95
C GLN A 286 20.99 8.83 6.38
N ILE A 287 20.36 9.98 6.68
CA ILE A 287 19.95 10.35 8.04
C ILE A 287 18.50 10.83 8.05
N ASN A 288 17.63 10.01 8.65
CA ASN A 288 16.24 10.34 8.93
C ASN A 288 16.06 10.48 10.44
N ILE A 289 15.28 11.47 10.87
CA ILE A 289 14.99 11.71 12.29
C ILE A 289 13.48 11.67 12.51
N ASP A 290 13.10 10.89 13.51
CA ASP A 290 11.72 10.67 13.91
C ASP A 290 11.39 11.63 15.04
N CYS A 291 10.63 12.67 14.72
CA CYS A 291 10.27 13.71 15.68
C CYS A 291 8.84 13.44 16.17
N THR A 292 8.70 12.69 17.26
CA THR A 292 7.40 12.32 17.86
C THR A 292 6.82 13.41 18.74
N ASP A 293 7.67 14.21 19.37
CA ASP A 293 7.30 15.17 20.42
C ASP A 293 7.75 16.59 20.06
N GLN A 294 7.12 17.62 20.64
CA GLN A 294 7.51 19.01 20.38
C GLN A 294 8.99 19.30 20.72
N ALA A 295 9.51 18.71 21.79
CA ALA A 295 10.92 18.82 22.18
C ALA A 295 11.89 18.16 21.18
N SER A 296 11.42 17.18 20.41
CA SER A 296 12.24 16.51 19.39
C SER A 296 12.39 17.34 18.11
N PHE A 297 11.65 18.44 17.97
CA PHE A 297 11.80 19.42 16.89
C PHE A 297 12.79 20.54 17.20
N GLU A 298 13.28 20.65 18.43
CA GLU A 298 14.25 21.67 18.81
C GLU A 298 15.58 21.45 18.08
N LEU A 299 16.22 22.56 17.69
CA LEU A 299 17.48 22.56 16.95
C LEU A 299 18.56 21.75 17.70
N ASP A 300 18.63 21.92 19.02
CA ASP A 300 19.64 21.28 19.87
C ASP A 300 19.49 19.77 19.91
N SER A 301 18.26 19.27 20.05
CA SER A 301 17.92 17.85 19.98
C SER A 301 18.34 17.24 18.64
N ILE A 302 18.08 17.94 17.53
CA ILE A 302 18.41 17.48 16.18
C ILE A 302 19.93 17.46 15.97
N VAL A 303 20.64 18.49 16.42
CA VAL A 303 22.12 18.57 16.32
C VAL A 303 22.78 17.47 17.14
N GLN A 304 22.28 17.15 18.34
CA GLN A 304 22.78 16.01 19.14
C GLN A 304 22.59 14.66 18.43
N ILE A 305 21.44 14.45 17.78
CA ILE A 305 21.19 13.22 17.00
C ILE A 305 22.11 13.15 15.78
N LEU A 306 22.45 14.29 15.16
CA LEU A 306 23.39 14.34 14.03
C LEU A 306 24.83 14.06 14.45
N LEU A 307 25.23 14.53 15.63
CA LEU A 307 26.54 14.26 16.22
C LEU A 307 26.70 12.77 16.57
N SER A 308 25.74 12.18 17.28
CA SER A 308 25.78 10.76 17.65
C SER A 308 25.81 9.82 16.43
N LYS A 309 25.07 10.14 15.37
CA LYS A 309 25.11 9.35 14.12
C LYS A 309 26.45 9.47 13.40
N HIS A 310 27.13 10.60 13.49
CA HIS A 310 28.48 10.76 12.92
C HIS A 310 29.49 9.88 13.65
N GLU A 311 29.44 9.86 14.99
CA GLU A 311 30.29 9.02 15.83
C GLU A 311 30.10 7.52 15.54
N SER A 312 28.88 7.08 15.23
CA SER A 312 28.59 5.68 14.88
C SER A 312 29.07 5.22 13.49
N THR A 313 29.42 6.16 12.60
CA THR A 313 29.84 5.88 11.21
C THR A 313 31.36 5.89 11.00
N ASN A 314 32.12 6.28 12.01
CA ASN A 314 33.59 6.17 12.05
C ASN A 314 34.00 4.96 12.89
#